data_AF-A0A3N6WRN2-F1
#
_entry.id   AF-A0A3N6WRN2-F1
#
_cell.length_a   1.000
_cell.length_b   1.000
_cell.length_c   1.000
_cell.angle_alpha   90.00
_cell.angle_beta   90.00
_cell.angle_gamma   90.00
#
_symmetry.space_group_name_H-M   'P 1'
#
loop_
_entity.id
_entity.type
_entity.pdbx_description
1 polymer ?
#
loop_
_entity_poly.entity_id
_entity_poly.type
_entity_poly.pdbx_seq_one_letter_code
_entity_poly.pdbx_strand_id
1 'polypeptide(L)'
;MSTRERHATGAEPGGAADAPQQGAPPRDDRRSWWMFSAILAVIAAAGTHITVAWSARSPSFPFDEITYLQMARLIAGDPPAGPVDSGGYYPGWSAVIAPVWWVTQDPLTVYRASIAIAVVLAVLTIWPLSTLVRRWGLTWPQAVTVAAVVMCLPSRALQSDYVLSESLLMLLVVCAVLAGMRLWERPSVARALLLSTVVALAYLTHARVLPFVLAAGIWLLFFFRRSWLPALCGLVSLAGLSWGVGELATALNDRLVEGAFAQTEGFTQNLETTTAGLLAVAGSGQVWYQLVASFGVVALGAIAVVVGVARDLRHWMVGPAGLVLGVVLAMVLLSILAWSGEANLYLNEWRRLDAWLYGRYADPFTAVVVAIGLAVIVRGASWKVLVSSAVAAAGVLAVVLVKVAPLAPTWGFITPAHIPGVMPWWWLLPDEPFAPGLLPSFTNENRFWLVASLSVVVGLGLAMVLRRRPLAFMAIFAVAAVTASVVANEASGGFQAREGGQPGMVQTLQEVERVAGTPIDEVDFDRECRVPGNLSPEAQNLLGFWLSPRDFEVVWPSKEDFTADLVVSCQEWPEAEALGARAVRGGRDYGSQLWVLPGELQDRLDRAGLLTAPTN
;
A
#
# COMPACT_ATOMS: atom_id res chain seq x y z
N MET A 1 1.98 -77.05 8.15
CA MET A 1 1.96 -78.50 7.85
C MET A 1 0.58 -79.03 8.22
N SER A 2 -0.02 -79.85 7.36
CA SER A 2 -1.33 -80.52 7.47
C SER A 2 -2.60 -79.77 7.02
N THR A 3 -2.75 -79.82 5.70
CA THR A 3 -3.95 -80.03 4.87
C THR A 3 -5.19 -80.69 5.51
N ARG A 4 -6.39 -80.20 5.14
CA ARG A 4 -7.52 -81.06 4.78
C ARG A 4 -8.45 -80.40 3.76
N GLU A 5 -8.79 -81.21 2.75
CA GLU A 5 -9.52 -80.92 1.52
C GLU A 5 -11.04 -81.13 1.64
N ARG A 6 -11.76 -80.37 0.79
CA ARG A 6 -13.00 -80.64 0.02
C ARG A 6 -14.26 -81.15 0.73
N HIS A 7 -15.38 -80.44 0.50
CA HIS A 7 -16.35 -80.86 -0.52
C HIS A 7 -17.35 -79.74 -0.89
N ALA A 8 -17.67 -79.69 -2.17
CA ALA A 8 -18.63 -78.81 -2.84
C ALA A 8 -19.99 -79.48 -3.04
N THR A 9 -21.03 -78.67 -3.19
CA THR A 9 -22.35 -78.83 -3.89
C THR A 9 -23.35 -77.93 -3.13
N GLY A 10 -24.26 -77.13 -3.70
CA GLY A 10 -24.78 -76.82 -5.03
C GLY A 10 -25.97 -75.84 -4.82
N ALA A 11 -26.60 -75.36 -5.91
CA ALA A 11 -27.85 -74.54 -5.97
C ALA A 11 -27.63 -73.02 -5.78
N GLU A 12 -28.15 -72.06 -6.56
CA GLU A 12 -29.19 -71.94 -7.61
C GLU A 12 -28.86 -70.73 -8.53
N PRO A 13 -29.35 -70.65 -9.78
CA PRO A 13 -29.36 -69.39 -10.55
C PRO A 13 -30.65 -68.61 -10.24
N GLY A 14 -30.65 -67.86 -9.14
CA GLY A 14 -31.79 -67.05 -8.70
C GLY A 14 -31.59 -65.55 -8.97
N GLY A 15 -32.37 -65.01 -9.91
CA GLY A 15 -32.86 -63.62 -9.92
C GLY A 15 -31.82 -62.49 -9.99
N ALA A 16 -31.63 -61.95 -11.20
CA ALA A 16 -31.15 -60.58 -11.38
C ALA A 16 -32.19 -59.62 -10.80
N ALA A 17 -32.08 -59.33 -9.50
CA ALA A 17 -32.82 -58.27 -8.84
C ALA A 17 -32.29 -56.93 -9.39
N ASP A 18 -33.21 -56.12 -9.94
CA ASP A 18 -33.01 -54.72 -10.26
C ASP A 18 -32.33 -54.03 -9.08
N ALA A 19 -31.03 -53.77 -9.21
CA ALA A 19 -30.29 -52.97 -8.27
C ALA A 19 -30.98 -51.59 -8.22
N PRO A 20 -31.49 -51.15 -7.07
CA PRO A 20 -32.10 -49.83 -6.97
C PRO A 20 -31.05 -48.82 -7.43
N GLN A 21 -31.36 -48.11 -8.52
CA GLN A 21 -30.56 -46.98 -8.98
C GLN A 21 -30.32 -46.10 -7.77
N GLN A 22 -29.09 -46.13 -7.24
CA GLN A 22 -28.65 -45.28 -6.16
C GLN A 22 -28.75 -43.86 -6.71
N GLY A 23 -29.90 -43.21 -6.43
CA GLY A 23 -30.15 -41.84 -6.82
C GLY A 23 -28.98 -41.01 -6.35
N ALA A 24 -28.28 -40.40 -7.30
CA ALA A 24 -27.14 -39.54 -7.00
C ALA A 24 -27.55 -38.57 -5.88
N PRO A 25 -26.75 -38.42 -4.81
CA PRO A 25 -27.11 -37.55 -3.71
C PRO A 25 -27.43 -36.17 -4.28
N PRO A 26 -28.55 -35.54 -3.88
CA PRO A 26 -28.97 -34.26 -4.42
C PRO A 26 -27.78 -33.31 -4.33
N ARG A 27 -27.36 -32.77 -5.48
CA ARG A 27 -26.29 -31.77 -5.55
C ARG A 27 -26.72 -30.64 -4.62
N ASP A 28 -25.95 -30.40 -3.57
CA ASP A 28 -26.21 -29.33 -2.61
C ASP A 28 -26.15 -28.00 -3.36
N ASP A 29 -27.32 -27.45 -3.73
CA ASP A 29 -27.49 -26.21 -4.48
C ASP A 29 -26.69 -25.05 -3.87
N ARG A 30 -26.38 -25.11 -2.58
CA ARG A 30 -25.54 -24.11 -1.92
C ARG A 30 -24.13 -24.05 -2.50
N ARG A 31 -23.58 -25.18 -2.95
CA ARG A 31 -22.23 -25.23 -3.53
C ARG A 31 -22.15 -24.51 -4.87
N SER A 32 -23.19 -24.60 -5.70
CA SER A 32 -23.22 -23.89 -7.00
C SER A 32 -23.28 -22.38 -6.80
N TRP A 33 -24.09 -21.89 -5.85
CA TRP A 33 -24.16 -20.46 -5.53
C TRP A 33 -22.84 -19.87 -5.01
N TRP A 34 -22.11 -20.59 -4.17
CA TRP A 34 -20.78 -20.15 -3.71
C TRP A 34 -19.74 -20.17 -4.83
N MET A 35 -19.82 -21.11 -5.78
CA MET A 35 -18.95 -21.11 -6.97
C MET A 35 -19.23 -19.89 -7.85
N PHE A 36 -20.50 -19.61 -8.12
CA PHE A 36 -20.91 -18.42 -8.86
C PHE A 36 -20.41 -17.13 -8.17
N SER A 37 -20.58 -17.05 -6.85
CA SER A 37 -20.13 -15.89 -6.07
C SER A 37 -18.62 -15.73 -6.06
N ALA A 38 -17.86 -16.84 -6.05
CA ALA A 38 -16.41 -16.78 -6.13
C ALA A 38 -15.94 -16.20 -7.47
N ILE A 39 -16.53 -16.65 -8.58
CA ILE A 39 -16.22 -16.14 -9.92
C ILE A 39 -16.56 -14.66 -10.01
N LEU A 40 -17.78 -14.29 -9.60
CA LEU A 40 -18.24 -12.89 -9.65
C LEU A 40 -17.38 -11.98 -8.76
N ALA A 41 -16.99 -12.43 -7.56
CA ALA A 41 -16.15 -11.65 -6.67
C ALA A 41 -14.74 -11.44 -7.23
N VAL A 42 -14.15 -12.43 -7.89
CA VAL A 42 -12.83 -12.27 -8.56
C VAL A 42 -12.92 -11.29 -9.72
N ILE A 43 -13.97 -11.39 -10.55
CA ILE A 43 -14.22 -10.44 -11.64
C ILE A 43 -14.40 -9.03 -11.07
N ALA A 44 -15.18 -8.89 -9.99
CA ALA A 44 -15.40 -7.60 -9.33
C ALA A 44 -14.09 -7.03 -8.76
N ALA A 45 -13.24 -7.85 -8.14
CA ALA A 45 -11.93 -7.41 -7.63
C ALA A 45 -11.03 -6.92 -8.76
N ALA A 46 -10.87 -7.73 -9.82
CA ALA A 46 -10.07 -7.35 -10.98
C ALA A 46 -10.62 -6.07 -11.65
N GLY A 47 -11.93 -6.00 -11.86
CA GLY A 47 -12.59 -4.83 -12.43
C GLY A 47 -12.42 -3.58 -11.57
N THR A 48 -12.51 -3.69 -10.24
CA THR A 48 -12.30 -2.58 -9.31
C THR A 48 -10.86 -2.06 -9.39
N HIS A 49 -9.87 -2.95 -9.31
CA HIS A 49 -8.45 -2.57 -9.41
C HIS A 49 -8.11 -1.94 -10.77
N ILE A 50 -8.65 -2.47 -11.88
CA ILE A 50 -8.46 -1.90 -13.21
C ILE A 50 -9.13 -0.53 -13.33
N THR A 51 -10.35 -0.37 -12.78
CA THR A 51 -11.08 0.90 -12.81
C THR A 51 -10.33 1.98 -12.05
N VAL A 52 -9.80 1.65 -10.87
CA VAL A 52 -8.94 2.55 -10.11
C VAL A 52 -7.67 2.85 -10.89
N ALA A 53 -6.92 1.84 -11.34
CA ALA A 53 -5.68 2.04 -12.09
C ALA A 53 -5.83 2.87 -13.38
N TRP A 54 -7.04 3.05 -13.89
CA TRP A 54 -7.30 3.90 -15.05
C TRP A 54 -7.09 5.39 -14.78
N SER A 55 -7.17 5.85 -13.52
CA SER A 55 -6.83 7.23 -13.16
C SER A 55 -5.32 7.46 -13.09
N ALA A 56 -4.50 6.42 -12.94
CA ALA A 56 -3.04 6.46 -12.93
C ALA A 56 -2.46 6.91 -14.28
N ARG A 57 -2.34 8.23 -14.47
CA ARG A 57 -1.85 8.83 -15.72
C ARG A 57 -0.36 9.17 -15.66
N SER A 58 0.15 9.45 -14.47
CA SER A 58 1.48 9.97 -14.21
C SER A 58 1.82 9.83 -12.73
N PRO A 59 3.11 9.76 -12.36
CA PRO A 59 3.51 9.85 -10.95
C PRO A 59 2.88 11.08 -10.29
N SER A 60 2.31 10.88 -9.11
CA SER A 60 1.75 11.93 -8.26
C SER A 60 2.52 12.06 -6.93
N PHE A 61 3.41 11.12 -6.64
CA PHE A 61 4.33 11.20 -5.52
C PHE A 61 5.77 11.38 -6.01
N PRO A 62 6.27 12.63 -6.07
CA PRO A 62 7.64 12.91 -6.54
C PRO A 62 8.70 12.22 -5.68
N PHE A 63 8.43 11.99 -4.40
CA PHE A 63 9.37 11.32 -3.49
C PHE A 63 9.21 9.79 -3.51
N ASP A 64 7.99 9.27 -3.55
CA ASP A 64 7.75 7.84 -3.37
C ASP A 64 7.82 7.08 -4.70
N GLU A 65 7.02 7.49 -5.70
CA GLU A 65 6.90 6.76 -6.96
C GLU A 65 8.18 6.89 -7.79
N ILE A 66 8.73 8.10 -7.90
CA ILE A 66 9.93 8.36 -8.68
C ILE A 66 11.12 7.59 -8.12
N THR A 67 11.31 7.55 -6.79
CA THR A 67 12.43 6.80 -6.22
C THR A 67 12.34 5.32 -6.59
N TYR A 68 11.14 4.72 -6.56
CA TYR A 68 10.99 3.32 -6.99
C TYR A 68 11.29 3.13 -8.48
N LEU A 69 10.85 4.05 -9.33
CA LEU A 69 11.04 3.99 -10.78
C LEU A 69 12.52 4.19 -11.18
N GLN A 70 13.22 5.14 -10.56
CA GLN A 70 14.64 5.39 -10.80
C GLN A 70 15.52 4.29 -10.20
N MET A 71 15.18 3.77 -9.02
CA MET A 71 15.84 2.58 -8.47
C MET A 71 15.66 1.37 -9.40
N ALA A 72 14.49 1.23 -10.04
CA ALA A 72 14.25 0.15 -11.00
C ALA A 72 15.12 0.31 -12.26
N ARG A 73 15.33 1.55 -12.71
CA ARG A 73 16.23 1.88 -13.82
C ARG A 73 17.68 1.53 -13.49
N LEU A 74 18.15 1.93 -12.30
CA LEU A 74 19.47 1.58 -11.77
C LEU A 74 19.67 0.05 -11.72
N ILE A 75 18.69 -0.70 -11.21
CA ILE A 75 18.73 -2.18 -11.18
C ILE A 75 18.74 -2.79 -12.58
N ALA A 76 18.07 -2.16 -13.55
CA ALA A 76 18.07 -2.58 -14.94
C ALA A 76 19.43 -2.40 -15.63
N GLY A 77 20.37 -1.69 -15.00
CA GLY A 77 21.72 -1.44 -15.49
C GLY A 77 21.87 -0.11 -16.24
N ASP A 78 20.84 0.73 -16.20
CA ASP A 78 20.84 2.05 -16.82
C ASP A 78 20.99 3.11 -15.71
N PRO A 79 21.97 4.02 -15.79
CA PRO A 79 22.11 5.05 -14.76
C PRO A 79 20.82 5.89 -14.66
N PRO A 80 20.39 6.25 -13.43
CA PRO A 80 19.30 7.19 -13.26
C PRO A 80 19.72 8.56 -13.84
N ALA A 81 18.74 9.35 -14.25
CA ALA A 81 18.96 10.71 -14.74
C ALA A 81 19.24 11.65 -13.55
N GLY A 82 20.47 11.55 -13.01
CA GLY A 82 20.92 12.24 -11.81
C GLY A 82 20.53 11.57 -10.48
N PRO A 83 21.08 12.06 -9.35
CA PRO A 83 20.68 11.61 -8.02
C PRO A 83 19.23 12.04 -7.70
N VAL A 84 18.51 11.17 -7.00
CA VAL A 84 17.13 11.41 -6.54
C VAL A 84 17.18 12.07 -5.16
N ASP A 85 16.46 13.18 -4.98
CA ASP A 85 16.31 13.81 -3.68
C ASP A 85 15.17 13.14 -2.90
N SER A 86 15.50 12.21 -2.03
CA SER A 86 14.54 11.35 -1.33
C SER A 86 15.11 10.81 -0.02
N GLY A 87 14.24 10.31 0.88
CA GLY A 87 14.69 9.58 2.07
C GLY A 87 15.22 8.17 1.78
N GLY A 88 15.17 7.73 0.51
CA GLY A 88 15.56 6.42 0.04
C GLY A 88 14.51 5.33 0.27
N TYR A 89 14.58 4.26 -0.53
CA TYR A 89 13.59 3.18 -0.54
C TYR A 89 14.25 1.81 -0.69
N TYR A 90 13.60 0.78 -0.15
CA TYR A 90 14.09 -0.58 -0.28
C TYR A 90 13.75 -1.15 -1.67
N PRO A 91 14.66 -1.93 -2.28
CA PRO A 91 14.67 -2.16 -3.72
C PRO A 91 13.70 -3.25 -4.21
N GLY A 92 12.96 -3.91 -3.32
CA GLY A 92 12.14 -5.08 -3.67
C GLY A 92 11.04 -4.78 -4.67
N TRP A 93 10.37 -3.64 -4.56
CA TRP A 93 9.38 -3.22 -5.56
C TRP A 93 10.06 -2.82 -6.88
N SER A 94 11.15 -2.07 -6.81
CA SER A 94 11.96 -1.68 -7.97
C SER A 94 12.52 -2.87 -8.74
N ALA A 95 12.94 -3.94 -8.06
CA ALA A 95 13.42 -5.16 -8.69
C ALA A 95 12.33 -5.88 -9.50
N VAL A 96 11.06 -5.76 -9.10
CA VAL A 96 9.91 -6.29 -9.87
C VAL A 96 9.61 -5.42 -11.10
N ILE A 97 9.81 -4.10 -11.00
CA ILE A 97 9.59 -3.15 -12.10
C ILE A 97 10.75 -3.18 -13.12
N ALA A 98 11.99 -3.41 -12.67
CA ALA A 98 13.21 -3.27 -13.47
C ALA A 98 13.15 -3.89 -14.89
N PRO A 99 12.55 -5.07 -15.11
CA PRO A 99 12.44 -5.64 -16.46
C PRO A 99 11.68 -4.77 -17.47
N VAL A 100 10.84 -3.83 -17.03
CA VAL A 100 10.14 -2.89 -17.91
C VAL A 100 11.12 -1.95 -18.62
N TRP A 101 12.18 -1.51 -17.94
CA TRP A 101 13.23 -0.66 -18.51
C TRP A 101 14.07 -1.39 -19.58
N TRP A 102 14.09 -2.73 -19.59
CA TRP A 102 14.72 -3.48 -20.69
C TRP A 102 13.91 -3.44 -21.99
N VAL A 103 12.64 -3.06 -21.93
CA VAL A 103 11.71 -3.07 -23.07
C VAL A 103 11.45 -1.66 -23.60
N THR A 104 11.42 -0.65 -22.73
CA THR A 104 11.14 0.74 -23.11
C THR A 104 11.89 1.73 -22.22
N GLN A 105 12.23 2.88 -22.80
CA GLN A 105 12.81 4.03 -22.12
C GLN A 105 11.82 5.20 -22.00
N ASP A 106 10.61 5.05 -22.56
CA ASP A 106 9.55 6.06 -22.43
C ASP A 106 9.00 6.06 -20.99
N PRO A 107 9.18 7.15 -20.23
CA PRO A 107 8.82 7.20 -18.81
C PRO A 107 7.33 6.93 -18.58
N LEU A 108 6.45 7.41 -19.47
CA LEU A 108 5.02 7.18 -19.36
C LEU A 108 4.65 5.70 -19.52
N THR A 109 5.25 5.02 -20.51
CA THR A 109 5.05 3.58 -20.71
C THR A 109 5.59 2.79 -19.53
N VAL A 110 6.75 3.15 -18.98
CA VAL A 110 7.30 2.50 -17.77
C VAL A 110 6.34 2.65 -16.59
N TYR A 111 5.85 3.86 -16.35
CA TYR A 111 4.89 4.14 -15.29
C TYR A 111 3.64 3.26 -15.42
N ARG A 112 3.00 3.27 -16.60
CA ARG A 112 1.77 2.50 -16.85
C ARG A 112 1.97 0.99 -16.77
N ALA A 113 3.11 0.48 -17.24
CA ALA A 113 3.45 -0.92 -17.09
C ALA A 113 3.65 -1.31 -15.61
N SER A 114 4.26 -0.42 -14.82
CA SER A 114 4.44 -0.61 -13.36
C SER A 114 3.09 -0.67 -12.62
N ILE A 115 2.14 0.20 -12.98
CA ILE A 115 0.75 0.16 -12.49
C ILE A 115 0.08 -1.17 -12.85
N ALA A 116 0.22 -1.63 -14.10
CA ALA A 116 -0.35 -2.90 -14.53
C ALA A 116 0.21 -4.10 -13.73
N ILE A 117 1.52 -4.09 -13.44
CA ILE A 117 2.15 -5.09 -12.57
C ILE A 117 1.54 -5.04 -11.16
N ALA A 118 1.35 -3.86 -10.58
CA ALA A 118 0.73 -3.71 -9.26
C ALA A 118 -0.70 -4.29 -9.23
N VAL A 119 -1.51 -4.02 -10.25
CA VAL A 119 -2.86 -4.62 -10.41
C VAL A 119 -2.80 -6.14 -10.48
N VAL A 120 -1.88 -6.71 -11.25
CA VAL A 120 -1.69 -8.17 -11.34
C VAL A 120 -1.33 -8.76 -9.98
N LEU A 121 -0.43 -8.12 -9.23
CA LEU A 121 -0.05 -8.57 -7.88
C LEU A 121 -1.22 -8.50 -6.89
N ALA A 122 -2.04 -7.45 -6.98
CA ALA A 122 -3.24 -7.29 -6.16
C ALA A 122 -4.26 -8.42 -6.44
N VAL A 123 -4.55 -8.71 -7.71
CA VAL A 123 -5.45 -9.82 -8.07
C VAL A 123 -4.86 -11.18 -7.72
N LEU A 124 -3.55 -11.37 -7.92
CA LEU A 124 -2.84 -12.60 -7.59
C LEU A 124 -2.92 -12.93 -6.09
N THR A 125 -2.94 -11.90 -5.23
CA THR A 125 -3.07 -12.02 -3.77
C THR A 125 -4.32 -12.81 -3.33
N ILE A 126 -5.38 -12.82 -4.15
CA ILE A 126 -6.60 -13.58 -3.87
C ILE A 126 -6.27 -15.06 -3.64
N TRP A 127 -5.32 -15.64 -4.38
CA TRP A 127 -5.00 -17.06 -4.29
C TRP A 127 -4.36 -17.48 -2.94
N PRO A 128 -3.24 -16.90 -2.50
CA PRO A 128 -2.69 -17.23 -1.19
C PRO A 128 -3.63 -16.82 -0.05
N LEU A 129 -4.41 -15.73 -0.20
CA LEU A 129 -5.39 -15.32 0.81
C LEU A 129 -6.54 -16.32 0.92
N SER A 130 -7.03 -16.86 -0.20
CA SER A 130 -8.03 -17.95 -0.21
C SER A 130 -7.49 -19.20 0.48
N THR A 131 -6.22 -19.53 0.22
CA THR A 131 -5.55 -20.68 0.84
C THR A 131 -5.38 -20.50 2.35
N LEU A 132 -5.13 -19.27 2.77
CA LEU A 132 -5.07 -18.87 4.19
C LEU A 132 -6.46 -18.98 4.83
N VAL A 133 -7.47 -18.33 4.26
CA VAL A 133 -8.86 -18.30 4.77
C VAL A 133 -9.48 -19.68 4.85
N ARG A 134 -9.19 -20.59 3.90
CA ARG A 134 -9.69 -21.97 3.93
C ARG A 134 -9.33 -22.73 5.22
N ARG A 135 -8.21 -22.39 5.87
CA ARG A 135 -7.78 -22.99 7.14
C ARG A 135 -8.70 -22.65 8.31
N TRP A 136 -9.55 -21.66 8.12
CA TRP A 136 -10.59 -21.31 9.07
C TRP A 136 -11.84 -22.18 8.92
N GLY A 137 -11.85 -23.18 8.03
CA GLY A 137 -12.96 -24.14 7.89
C GLY A 137 -13.96 -23.79 6.79
N LEU A 138 -13.55 -22.95 5.83
CA LEU A 138 -14.36 -22.60 4.66
C LEU A 138 -14.12 -23.60 3.52
N THR A 139 -15.12 -23.78 2.66
CA THR A 139 -14.92 -24.44 1.37
C THR A 139 -14.06 -23.57 0.45
N TRP A 140 -13.49 -24.14 -0.61
CA TRP A 140 -12.68 -23.36 -1.55
C TRP A 140 -13.44 -22.18 -2.18
N PRO A 141 -14.68 -22.34 -2.70
CA PRO A 141 -15.43 -21.20 -3.25
C PRO A 141 -15.73 -20.11 -2.22
N GLN A 142 -16.05 -20.49 -0.97
CA GLN A 142 -16.25 -19.53 0.12
C GLN A 142 -14.97 -18.74 0.41
N ALA A 143 -13.84 -19.42 0.48
CA ALA A 143 -12.56 -18.77 0.76
C ALA A 143 -12.13 -17.83 -0.37
N VAL A 144 -12.36 -18.21 -1.63
CA VAL A 144 -12.14 -17.34 -2.81
C VAL A 144 -13.05 -16.12 -2.77
N THR A 145 -14.34 -16.30 -2.45
CA THR A 145 -15.29 -15.19 -2.30
C THR A 145 -14.81 -14.21 -1.23
N VAL A 146 -14.42 -14.71 -0.04
CA VAL A 146 -13.90 -13.86 1.05
C VAL A 146 -12.64 -13.12 0.63
N ALA A 147 -11.66 -13.82 0.06
CA ALA A 147 -10.39 -13.22 -0.36
C ALA A 147 -10.58 -12.14 -1.42
N ALA A 148 -11.38 -12.41 -2.46
CA ALA A 148 -11.66 -11.45 -3.52
C ALA A 148 -12.40 -10.21 -2.99
N VAL A 149 -13.39 -10.41 -2.12
CA VAL A 149 -14.14 -9.30 -1.50
C VAL A 149 -13.25 -8.40 -0.62
N VAL A 150 -12.27 -8.97 0.10
CA VAL A 150 -11.28 -8.18 0.84
C VAL A 150 -10.43 -7.32 -0.12
N MET A 151 -10.06 -7.87 -1.27
CA MET A 151 -9.31 -7.12 -2.29
C MET A 151 -10.15 -6.03 -2.96
N CYS A 152 -11.48 -6.11 -2.92
CA CYS A 152 -12.36 -5.02 -3.37
C CYS A 152 -12.44 -3.82 -2.41
N LEU A 153 -11.91 -3.91 -1.17
CA LEU A 153 -12.02 -2.81 -0.21
C LEU A 153 -11.23 -1.58 -0.67
N PRO A 154 -11.69 -0.34 -0.36
CA PRO A 154 -11.01 0.88 -0.78
C PRO A 154 -9.54 0.90 -0.37
N SER A 155 -9.24 0.42 0.84
CA SER A 155 -7.87 0.35 1.36
C SER A 155 -6.94 -0.55 0.57
N ARG A 156 -7.46 -1.43 -0.30
CA ARG A 156 -6.71 -2.29 -1.21
C ARG A 156 -6.78 -1.77 -2.64
N ALA A 157 -7.98 -1.44 -3.11
CA ALA A 157 -8.22 -1.03 -4.48
C ALA A 157 -7.48 0.27 -4.84
N LEU A 158 -7.54 1.32 -3.99
CA LEU A 158 -6.96 2.63 -4.27
C LEU A 158 -5.43 2.61 -4.44
N GLN A 159 -4.75 1.61 -3.88
CA GLN A 159 -3.30 1.47 -4.06
C GLN A 159 -2.91 1.07 -5.49
N SER A 160 -3.87 0.67 -6.33
CA SER A 160 -3.64 0.42 -7.76
C SER A 160 -3.51 1.69 -8.59
N ASP A 161 -3.73 2.85 -8.00
CA ASP A 161 -3.64 4.14 -8.68
C ASP A 161 -2.21 4.72 -8.68
N TYR A 162 -1.27 4.06 -7.98
CA TYR A 162 0.07 4.57 -7.71
C TYR A 162 1.13 3.47 -7.83
N VAL A 163 2.35 3.83 -8.24
CA VAL A 163 3.52 2.93 -8.30
C VAL A 163 4.16 2.81 -6.91
N LEU A 164 3.40 2.25 -5.97
CA LEU A 164 3.84 2.06 -4.60
C LEU A 164 3.95 0.56 -4.26
N SER A 165 4.70 0.25 -3.19
CA SER A 165 5.08 -1.11 -2.86
C SER A 165 3.98 -1.94 -2.18
N GLU A 166 2.85 -1.33 -1.84
CA GLU A 166 1.77 -1.90 -1.03
C GLU A 166 1.13 -3.14 -1.66
N SER A 167 1.04 -3.20 -2.98
CA SER A 167 0.48 -4.35 -3.70
C SER A 167 1.37 -5.60 -3.56
N LEU A 168 2.69 -5.42 -3.73
CA LEU A 168 3.67 -6.48 -3.49
C LEU A 168 3.74 -6.85 -2.00
N LEU A 169 3.74 -5.85 -1.12
CA LEU A 169 3.78 -6.06 0.32
C LEU A 169 2.57 -6.87 0.81
N MET A 170 1.36 -6.54 0.34
CA MET A 170 0.14 -7.29 0.66
C MET A 170 0.27 -8.78 0.27
N LEU A 171 0.75 -9.06 -0.94
CA LEU A 171 1.00 -10.43 -1.40
C LEU A 171 1.96 -11.18 -0.47
N LEU A 172 3.10 -10.54 -0.13
CA LEU A 172 4.14 -11.14 0.69
C LEU A 172 3.71 -11.34 2.15
N VAL A 173 2.94 -10.41 2.72
CA VAL A 173 2.36 -10.54 4.07
C VAL A 173 1.44 -11.75 4.15
N VAL A 174 0.54 -11.91 3.18
CA VAL A 174 -0.37 -13.07 3.13
C VAL A 174 0.41 -14.38 2.95
N CYS A 175 1.41 -14.39 2.07
CA CYS A 175 2.29 -15.53 1.86
C CYS A 175 3.09 -15.90 3.13
N ALA A 176 3.59 -14.91 3.87
CA ALA A 176 4.34 -15.12 5.11
C ALA A 176 3.45 -15.69 6.22
N VAL A 177 2.25 -15.13 6.42
CA VAL A 177 1.28 -15.68 7.38
C VAL A 177 0.89 -17.12 7.00
N LEU A 178 0.67 -17.38 5.71
CA LEU A 178 0.40 -18.72 5.21
C LEU A 178 1.59 -19.67 5.45
N ALA A 179 2.83 -19.22 5.22
CA ALA A 179 4.03 -20.01 5.49
C ALA A 179 4.16 -20.33 6.99
N GLY A 180 3.90 -19.36 7.87
CA GLY A 180 3.86 -19.55 9.33
C GLY A 180 2.80 -20.55 9.76
N MET A 181 1.59 -20.49 9.17
CA MET A 181 0.56 -21.50 9.39
C MET A 181 0.99 -22.90 8.94
N ARG A 182 1.61 -23.02 7.76
CA ARG A 182 2.11 -24.30 7.24
C ARG A 182 3.21 -24.87 8.12
N LEU A 183 4.12 -24.03 8.60
CA LEU A 183 5.16 -24.40 9.54
C LEU A 183 4.58 -24.91 10.86
N TRP A 184 3.54 -24.23 11.36
CA TRP A 184 2.83 -24.67 12.56
C TRP A 184 2.13 -26.02 12.39
N GLU A 185 1.41 -26.20 11.28
CA GLU A 185 0.69 -27.44 10.93
C GLU A 185 1.65 -28.64 10.83
N ARG A 186 2.80 -28.45 10.19
CA ARG A 186 3.80 -29.50 9.96
C ARG A 186 5.21 -28.91 10.09
N PRO A 187 5.84 -28.98 11.27
CA PRO A 187 7.17 -28.42 11.47
C PRO A 187 8.22 -29.06 10.54
N SER A 188 8.96 -28.25 9.79
CA SER A 188 10.12 -28.68 9.00
C SER A 188 11.06 -27.51 8.74
N VAL A 189 12.36 -27.80 8.56
CA VAL A 189 13.38 -26.79 8.25
C VAL A 189 13.02 -26.03 6.97
N ALA A 190 12.64 -26.73 5.90
CA ALA A 190 12.22 -26.09 4.65
C ALA A 190 11.08 -25.08 4.81
N ARG A 191 10.10 -25.34 5.69
CA ARG A 191 9.00 -24.38 5.95
C ARG A 191 9.44 -23.19 6.79
N ALA A 192 10.39 -23.38 7.69
CA ALA A 192 10.98 -22.29 8.46
C ALA A 192 11.85 -21.38 7.60
N LEU A 193 12.63 -21.96 6.68
CA LEU A 193 13.36 -21.22 5.66
C LEU A 193 12.40 -20.46 4.76
N LEU A 194 11.33 -21.09 4.26
CA LEU A 194 10.31 -20.42 3.45
C LEU A 194 9.68 -19.23 4.18
N LEU A 195 9.26 -19.39 5.44
CA LEU A 195 8.73 -18.27 6.24
C LEU A 195 9.75 -17.13 6.31
N SER A 196 11.00 -17.45 6.64
CA SER A 196 12.06 -16.46 6.82
C SER A 196 12.40 -15.73 5.52
N THR A 197 12.45 -16.45 4.40
CA THR A 197 12.63 -15.88 3.06
C THR A 197 11.49 -14.95 2.69
N VAL A 198 10.22 -15.35 2.89
CA VAL A 198 9.08 -14.48 2.52
C VAL A 198 9.02 -13.25 3.42
N VAL A 199 9.34 -13.36 4.72
CA VAL A 199 9.43 -12.19 5.61
C VAL A 199 10.58 -11.27 5.21
N ALA A 200 11.75 -11.82 4.85
CA ALA A 200 12.86 -11.02 4.36
C ALA A 200 12.54 -10.34 3.01
N LEU A 201 11.79 -11.00 2.12
CA LEU A 201 11.29 -10.38 0.88
C LEU A 201 10.28 -9.27 1.17
N ALA A 202 9.43 -9.43 2.18
CA ALA A 202 8.54 -8.36 2.62
C ALA A 202 9.35 -7.16 3.15
N TYR A 203 10.43 -7.43 3.88
CA TYR A 203 11.37 -6.38 4.32
C TYR A 203 12.08 -5.71 3.15
N LEU A 204 12.56 -6.50 2.17
CA LEU A 204 13.16 -6.01 0.92
C LEU A 204 12.21 -5.09 0.15
N THR A 205 10.91 -5.23 0.32
CA THR A 205 9.91 -4.40 -0.35
C THR A 205 9.78 -3.01 0.30
N HIS A 206 9.94 -2.91 1.61
CA HIS A 206 9.75 -1.65 2.34
C HIS A 206 10.48 -1.63 3.70
N ALA A 207 11.30 -0.60 3.93
CA ALA A 207 12.07 -0.42 5.18
C ALA A 207 11.24 -0.49 6.47
N ARG A 208 10.00 0.01 6.43
CA ARG A 208 9.08 0.04 7.58
C ARG A 208 8.53 -1.34 7.96
N VAL A 209 8.93 -2.40 7.27
CA VAL A 209 8.53 -3.78 7.58
C VAL A 209 9.46 -4.42 8.62
N LEU A 210 10.50 -3.74 9.11
CA LEU A 210 11.35 -4.26 10.19
C LEU A 210 10.57 -4.77 11.43
N PRO A 211 9.51 -4.10 11.93
CA PRO A 211 8.71 -4.63 13.03
C PRO A 211 8.04 -5.97 12.71
N PHE A 212 7.72 -6.26 11.45
CA PHE A 212 7.25 -7.58 11.02
C PHE A 212 8.37 -8.64 11.17
N VAL A 213 9.60 -8.32 10.75
CA VAL A 213 10.76 -9.21 10.95
C VAL A 213 10.92 -9.56 12.43
N LEU A 214 10.85 -8.55 13.31
CA LEU A 214 10.93 -8.75 14.76
C LEU A 214 9.78 -9.60 15.31
N ALA A 215 8.53 -9.34 14.89
CA ALA A 215 7.37 -10.12 15.30
C ALA A 215 7.48 -11.59 14.86
N ALA A 216 7.96 -11.86 13.64
CA ALA A 216 8.21 -13.20 13.15
C ALA A 216 9.34 -13.90 13.94
N GLY A 217 10.41 -13.17 14.27
CA GLY A 217 11.48 -13.66 15.13
C GLY A 217 11.00 -14.04 16.53
N ILE A 218 10.23 -13.17 17.19
CA ILE A 218 9.62 -13.45 18.50
C ILE A 218 8.70 -14.68 18.41
N TRP A 219 7.89 -14.79 17.35
CA TRP A 219 7.05 -15.96 17.16
C TRP A 219 7.86 -17.25 16.98
N LEU A 220 8.96 -17.21 16.21
CA LEU A 220 9.89 -18.34 16.08
C LEU A 220 10.58 -18.70 17.40
N LEU A 221 10.87 -17.72 18.26
CA LEU A 221 11.38 -17.95 19.61
C LEU A 221 10.38 -18.76 20.44
N PHE A 222 9.09 -18.40 20.40
CA PHE A 222 8.05 -19.22 21.05
C PHE A 222 7.86 -20.58 20.36
N PHE A 223 8.08 -20.66 19.05
CA PHE A 223 7.99 -21.89 18.27
C PHE A 223 9.04 -22.94 18.66
N PHE A 224 10.16 -22.56 19.32
CA PHE A 224 11.14 -23.52 19.86
C PHE A 224 10.51 -24.61 20.72
N ARG A 225 9.49 -24.26 21.52
CA ARG A 225 8.79 -25.21 22.39
C ARG A 225 8.10 -26.32 21.59
N ARG A 226 7.75 -26.05 20.34
CA ARG A 226 7.10 -27.00 19.43
C ARG A 226 8.11 -27.76 18.58
N SER A 227 9.12 -27.09 18.05
CA SER A 227 10.16 -27.74 17.23
C SER A 227 11.43 -26.89 17.16
N TRP A 228 12.43 -27.25 17.97
CA TRP A 228 13.65 -26.44 18.15
C TRP A 228 14.50 -26.32 16.87
N LEU A 229 14.68 -27.40 16.11
CA LEU A 229 15.55 -27.39 14.93
C LEU A 229 14.99 -26.50 13.81
N PRO A 230 13.72 -26.65 13.36
CA PRO A 230 13.11 -25.69 12.45
C PRO A 230 13.09 -24.26 12.99
N ALA A 231 12.84 -24.05 14.29
CA ALA A 231 12.85 -22.72 14.90
C ALA A 231 14.23 -22.04 14.77
N LEU A 232 15.30 -22.77 15.12
CA LEU A 232 16.68 -22.30 15.05
C LEU A 232 17.07 -21.98 13.60
N CYS A 233 16.84 -22.90 12.66
CA CYS A 233 17.12 -22.65 11.24
C CYS A 233 16.33 -21.45 10.71
N GLY A 234 15.06 -21.32 11.11
CA GLY A 234 14.23 -20.16 10.81
C GLY A 234 14.87 -18.86 11.30
N LEU A 235 15.20 -18.76 12.58
CA LEU A 235 15.80 -17.56 13.18
C LEU A 235 17.13 -17.17 12.55
N VAL A 236 18.04 -18.14 12.36
CA VAL A 236 19.34 -17.89 11.72
C VAL A 236 19.12 -17.38 10.29
N SER A 237 18.22 -18.01 9.53
CA SER A 237 17.93 -17.58 8.17
C SER A 237 17.23 -16.21 8.13
N LEU A 238 16.31 -15.93 9.05
CA LEU A 238 15.59 -14.66 9.13
C LEU A 238 16.56 -13.52 9.44
N ALA A 239 17.46 -13.71 10.41
CA ALA A 239 18.48 -12.73 10.76
C ALA A 239 19.45 -12.50 9.60
N GLY A 240 20.03 -13.56 9.03
CA GLY A 240 20.99 -13.45 7.93
C GLY A 240 20.40 -12.84 6.66
N LEU A 241 19.18 -13.23 6.28
CA LEU A 241 18.50 -12.66 5.12
C LEU A 241 18.10 -11.20 5.35
N SER A 242 17.56 -10.86 6.51
CA SER A 242 17.15 -9.47 6.81
C SER A 242 18.35 -8.54 6.91
N TRP A 243 19.48 -9.03 7.44
CA TRP A 243 20.75 -8.31 7.41
C TRP A 243 21.18 -8.03 5.97
N GLY A 244 21.23 -9.07 5.12
CA GLY A 244 21.60 -8.93 3.71
C GLY A 244 20.68 -7.99 2.93
N VAL A 245 19.39 -7.96 3.27
CA VAL A 245 18.43 -6.98 2.72
C VAL A 245 18.80 -5.56 3.11
N GLY A 246 19.17 -5.32 4.38
CA GLY A 246 19.61 -4.01 4.85
C GLY A 246 20.85 -3.52 4.10
N GLU A 247 21.89 -4.36 4.00
CA GLU A 247 23.12 -4.05 3.25
C GLU A 247 22.85 -3.77 1.76
N LEU A 248 22.03 -4.61 1.12
CA LEU A 248 21.65 -4.41 -0.28
C LEU A 248 20.88 -3.09 -0.49
N ALA A 249 19.95 -2.79 0.41
CA ALA A 249 19.17 -1.56 0.35
C ALA A 249 20.09 -0.34 0.52
N THR A 250 20.97 -0.33 1.52
CA THR A 250 21.95 0.75 1.72
C THR A 250 22.82 0.93 0.49
N ALA A 251 23.45 -0.14 -0.02
CA ALA A 251 24.35 -0.07 -1.16
C ALA A 251 23.69 0.46 -2.44
N LEU A 252 22.39 0.20 -2.63
CA LEU A 252 21.64 0.74 -3.77
C LEU A 252 21.19 2.18 -3.54
N ASN A 253 20.79 2.56 -2.32
CA ASN A 253 20.43 3.94 -2.01
C ASN A 253 21.65 4.86 -2.08
N ASP A 254 22.83 4.43 -1.63
CA ASP A 254 24.08 5.20 -1.73
C ASP A 254 24.47 5.56 -3.18
N ARG A 255 23.93 4.83 -4.16
CA ARG A 255 24.13 5.09 -5.60
C ARG A 255 23.04 5.93 -6.24
N LEU A 256 21.88 6.02 -5.61
CA LEU A 256 20.69 6.63 -6.18
C LEU A 256 20.35 7.97 -5.52
N VAL A 257 20.43 8.02 -4.20
CA VAL A 257 19.87 9.10 -3.39
C VAL A 257 20.94 10.12 -3.06
N GLU A 258 20.55 11.39 -3.10
CA GLU A 258 21.40 12.49 -2.65
C GLU A 258 21.48 12.50 -1.11
N GLY A 259 22.44 11.78 -0.55
CA GLY A 259 22.69 11.70 0.89
C GLY A 259 22.47 10.31 1.48
N ALA A 260 22.40 10.26 2.81
CA ALA A 260 22.23 9.00 3.51
C ALA A 260 20.76 8.56 3.54
N PHE A 261 20.54 7.24 3.55
CA PHE A 261 19.22 6.66 3.78
C PHE A 261 18.62 7.15 5.12
N ALA A 262 17.53 7.91 5.05
CA ALA A 262 17.00 8.67 6.20
C ALA A 262 15.63 8.20 6.70
N GLN A 263 15.00 7.18 6.09
CA GLN A 263 13.65 6.75 6.52
C GLN A 263 13.56 6.28 7.98
N THR A 264 14.68 5.98 8.63
CA THR A 264 14.75 5.57 10.04
C THR A 264 14.95 6.71 11.02
N GLU A 265 15.41 7.89 10.59
CA GLU A 265 15.81 8.98 11.49
C GLU A 265 14.62 9.56 12.26
N GLY A 266 13.48 9.74 11.57
CA GLY A 266 12.25 10.25 12.19
C GLY A 266 11.67 9.31 13.26
N PHE A 267 12.04 8.03 13.29
CA PHE A 267 11.54 7.09 14.29
C PHE A 267 12.11 7.39 15.68
N THR A 268 13.43 7.62 15.77
CA THR A 268 14.11 7.95 17.05
C THR A 268 13.60 9.28 17.60
N GLN A 269 13.49 10.29 16.74
CA GLN A 269 12.94 11.58 17.13
C GLN A 269 11.49 11.46 17.62
N ASN A 270 10.66 10.64 16.96
CA ASN A 270 9.29 10.41 17.40
C ASN A 270 9.23 9.69 18.75
N LEU A 271 10.15 8.75 19.04
CA LEU A 271 10.23 8.09 20.34
C LEU A 271 10.53 9.08 21.47
N GLU A 272 11.38 10.07 21.21
CA GLU A 272 11.80 11.06 22.20
C GLU A 272 10.74 12.15 22.44
N THR A 273 9.99 12.51 21.40
CA THR A 273 9.06 13.65 21.43
C THR A 273 7.60 13.25 21.63
N THR A 274 7.24 11.99 21.41
CA THR A 274 5.87 11.52 21.55
C THR A 274 5.46 11.33 23.01
N THR A 275 4.24 11.74 23.36
CA THR A 275 3.63 11.51 24.68
C THR A 275 2.54 10.44 24.63
N ALA A 276 2.15 9.89 25.78
CA ALA A 276 1.05 8.92 25.87
C ALA A 276 -0.29 9.50 25.34
N GLY A 277 -0.53 10.80 25.53
CA GLY A 277 -1.71 11.48 25.00
C GLY A 277 -1.70 11.51 23.46
N LEU A 278 -0.55 11.82 22.86
CA LEU A 278 -0.39 11.84 21.42
C LEU A 278 -0.52 10.43 20.79
N LEU A 279 0.07 9.41 21.43
CA LEU A 279 -0.13 8.00 21.04
C LEU A 279 -1.61 7.61 21.10
N ALA A 280 -2.32 8.03 22.15
CA ALA A 280 -3.73 7.72 22.30
C ALA A 280 -4.58 8.40 21.22
N VAL A 281 -4.27 9.65 20.85
CA VAL A 281 -4.95 10.38 19.76
C VAL A 281 -4.70 9.71 18.41
N ALA A 282 -3.44 9.53 18.01
CA ALA A 282 -3.07 8.89 16.76
C ALA A 282 -3.59 7.44 16.70
N GLY A 283 -3.44 6.68 17.78
CA GLY A 283 -3.94 5.32 17.89
C GLY A 283 -5.45 5.22 17.78
N SER A 284 -6.19 6.11 18.42
CA SER A 284 -7.67 6.11 18.32
C SER A 284 -8.13 6.43 16.89
N GLY A 285 -7.50 7.41 16.24
CA GLY A 285 -7.78 7.77 14.85
C GLY A 285 -7.47 6.63 13.86
N GLN A 286 -6.30 6.00 13.99
CA GLN A 286 -5.92 4.88 13.12
C GLN A 286 -6.77 3.62 13.35
N VAL A 287 -7.15 3.30 14.60
CA VAL A 287 -8.07 2.17 14.86
C VAL A 287 -9.48 2.48 14.34
N TRP A 288 -9.95 3.72 14.48
CA TRP A 288 -11.20 4.16 13.87
C TRP A 288 -11.17 4.04 12.35
N TYR A 289 -10.07 4.45 11.72
CA TYR A 289 -9.87 4.30 10.29
C TYR A 289 -10.02 2.83 9.87
N GLN A 290 -9.39 1.88 10.58
CA GLN A 290 -9.51 0.45 10.29
C GLN A 290 -10.95 -0.09 10.44
N LEU A 291 -11.70 0.44 11.41
CA LEU A 291 -13.12 0.11 11.56
C LEU A 291 -13.91 0.59 10.35
N VAL A 292 -13.78 1.86 9.97
CA VAL A 292 -14.51 2.44 8.84
C VAL A 292 -14.12 1.78 7.52
N ALA A 293 -12.82 1.61 7.26
CA ALA A 293 -12.26 0.99 6.06
C ALA A 293 -12.76 -0.44 5.81
N SER A 294 -13.23 -1.12 6.85
CA SER A 294 -13.72 -2.51 6.80
C SER A 294 -15.20 -2.66 7.18
N PHE A 295 -15.95 -1.55 7.29
CA PHE A 295 -17.34 -1.54 7.76
C PHE A 295 -17.54 -2.28 9.09
N GLY A 296 -16.55 -2.18 9.99
CA GLY A 296 -16.51 -2.81 11.31
C GLY A 296 -16.04 -4.27 11.33
N VAL A 297 -15.85 -4.93 10.18
CA VAL A 297 -15.51 -6.36 10.13
C VAL A 297 -14.14 -6.65 10.76
N VAL A 298 -13.20 -5.71 10.73
CA VAL A 298 -11.90 -5.85 11.43
C VAL A 298 -12.08 -6.15 12.92
N ALA A 299 -13.12 -5.61 13.57
CA ALA A 299 -13.38 -5.86 15.00
C ALA A 299 -13.75 -7.33 15.28
N LEU A 300 -14.49 -7.98 14.37
CA LEU A 300 -14.78 -9.42 14.47
C LEU A 300 -13.51 -10.25 14.31
N GLY A 301 -12.70 -9.91 13.31
CA GLY A 301 -11.41 -10.55 13.08
C GLY A 301 -10.49 -10.41 14.28
N ALA A 302 -10.37 -9.21 14.84
CA ALA A 302 -9.52 -8.92 15.99
C ALA A 302 -9.95 -9.75 17.21
N ILE A 303 -11.25 -9.80 17.52
CA ILE A 303 -11.76 -10.64 18.62
C ILE A 303 -11.48 -12.13 18.36
N ALA A 304 -11.65 -12.61 17.13
CA ALA A 304 -11.36 -13.99 16.79
C ALA A 304 -9.87 -14.34 16.96
N VAL A 305 -8.97 -13.44 16.55
CA VAL A 305 -7.52 -13.56 16.74
C VAL A 305 -7.18 -13.55 18.23
N VAL A 306 -7.68 -12.58 19.01
CA VAL A 306 -7.44 -12.48 20.46
C VAL A 306 -7.93 -13.73 21.19
N VAL A 307 -9.12 -14.23 20.87
CA VAL A 307 -9.64 -15.48 21.45
C VAL A 307 -8.77 -16.68 21.06
N GLY A 308 -8.25 -16.72 19.84
CA GLY A 308 -7.30 -17.73 19.39
C GLY A 308 -6.02 -17.71 20.23
N VAL A 309 -5.41 -16.53 20.39
CA VAL A 309 -4.21 -16.34 21.22
C VAL A 309 -4.47 -16.74 22.67
N ALA A 310 -5.59 -16.30 23.25
CA ALA A 310 -5.94 -16.65 24.62
C ALA A 310 -6.11 -18.17 24.82
N ARG A 311 -6.56 -18.91 23.79
CA ARG A 311 -6.62 -20.39 23.83
C ARG A 311 -5.24 -21.01 23.73
N ASP A 312 -4.38 -20.53 22.83
CA ASP A 312 -3.02 -21.04 22.68
C ASP A 312 -2.21 -20.83 23.97
N LEU A 313 -2.34 -19.65 24.59
CA LEU A 313 -1.65 -19.30 25.84
C LEU A 313 -2.08 -20.15 27.04
N ARG A 314 -3.33 -20.64 27.08
CA ARG A 314 -3.76 -21.62 28.13
C ARG A 314 -2.97 -22.92 28.07
N HIS A 315 -2.41 -23.24 26.91
CA HIS A 315 -1.54 -24.39 26.71
C HIS A 315 -0.05 -24.00 26.64
N TRP A 316 0.30 -22.77 27.06
CA TRP A 316 1.66 -22.23 27.03
C TRP A 316 2.32 -22.29 25.64
N MET A 317 1.53 -22.05 24.61
CA MET A 317 1.96 -22.00 23.21
C MET A 317 1.57 -20.68 22.57
N VAL A 318 2.27 -20.30 21.50
CA VAL A 318 1.92 -19.17 20.64
C VAL A 318 1.72 -19.72 19.23
N GLY A 319 0.48 -20.02 18.87
CA GLY A 319 0.13 -20.59 17.56
C GLY A 319 0.03 -19.53 16.46
N PRO A 320 -0.61 -19.86 15.32
CA PRO A 320 -0.75 -18.93 14.20
C PRO A 320 -1.55 -17.67 14.51
N ALA A 321 -2.51 -17.74 15.44
CA ALA A 321 -3.22 -16.55 15.91
C ALA A 321 -2.25 -15.57 16.58
N GLY A 322 -1.25 -16.08 17.29
CA GLY A 322 -0.19 -15.27 17.90
C GLY A 322 0.72 -14.61 16.86
N LEU A 323 1.03 -15.31 15.77
CA LEU A 323 1.75 -14.72 14.64
C LEU A 323 0.94 -13.56 14.04
N VAL A 324 -0.33 -13.78 13.68
CA VAL A 324 -1.19 -12.74 13.11
C VAL A 324 -1.30 -11.54 14.05
N LEU A 325 -1.55 -11.78 15.34
CA LEU A 325 -1.65 -10.71 16.33
C LEU A 325 -0.34 -9.93 16.45
N GLY A 326 0.79 -10.62 16.60
CA GLY A 326 2.10 -9.98 16.78
C GLY A 326 2.48 -9.11 15.60
N VAL A 327 2.25 -9.61 14.37
CA VAL A 327 2.55 -8.87 13.14
C VAL A 327 1.66 -7.64 12.99
N VAL A 328 0.34 -7.79 13.15
CA VAL A 328 -0.61 -6.67 13.04
C VAL A 328 -0.33 -5.62 14.11
N LEU A 329 -0.10 -6.05 15.35
CA LEU A 329 0.19 -5.14 16.45
C LEU A 329 1.50 -4.38 16.22
N ALA A 330 2.57 -5.07 15.79
CA ALA A 330 3.86 -4.43 15.51
C ALA A 330 3.72 -3.34 14.44
N MET A 331 2.99 -3.61 13.36
CA MET A 331 2.81 -2.66 12.26
C MET A 331 1.87 -1.50 12.62
N VAL A 332 0.80 -1.76 13.37
CA VAL A 332 -0.08 -0.71 13.89
C VAL A 332 0.68 0.20 14.86
N LEU A 333 1.46 -0.36 15.79
CA LEU A 333 2.24 0.44 16.74
C LEU A 333 3.30 1.29 16.05
N LEU A 334 3.98 0.75 15.03
CA LEU A 334 4.90 1.51 14.20
C LEU A 334 4.18 2.69 13.53
N SER A 335 3.02 2.44 12.92
CA SER A 335 2.24 3.48 12.25
C SER A 335 1.78 4.56 13.23
N ILE A 336 1.32 4.18 14.43
CA ILE A 336 0.93 5.13 15.46
C ILE A 336 2.12 6.01 15.86
N LEU A 337 3.27 5.40 16.14
CA LEU A 337 4.47 6.10 16.57
C LEU A 337 5.03 7.02 15.48
N ALA A 338 4.96 6.61 14.21
CA ALA A 338 5.44 7.42 13.09
C ALA A 338 4.65 8.74 12.91
N TRP A 339 3.39 8.76 13.35
CA TRP A 339 2.45 9.86 13.13
C TRP A 339 2.00 10.59 14.40
N SER A 340 2.48 10.18 15.58
CA SER A 340 2.09 10.79 16.87
C SER A 340 2.81 12.09 17.23
N GLY A 341 3.80 12.55 16.45
CA GLY A 341 4.50 13.79 16.78
C GLY A 341 3.62 15.05 16.69
N GLU A 342 3.88 16.05 17.54
CA GLU A 342 3.16 17.34 17.49
C GLU A 342 3.32 18.04 16.14
N ALA A 343 4.51 17.92 15.54
CA ALA A 343 4.79 18.40 14.19
C ALA A 343 3.77 17.86 13.17
N ASN A 344 3.44 16.56 13.24
CA ASN A 344 2.51 15.92 12.32
C ASN A 344 1.04 16.26 12.62
N LEU A 345 0.66 16.25 13.89
CA LEU A 345 -0.75 16.41 14.28
C LEU A 345 -1.20 17.87 14.35
N TYR A 346 -0.34 18.78 14.80
CA TYR A 346 -0.74 20.14 15.18
C TYR A 346 0.08 21.27 14.57
N LEU A 347 1.35 21.08 14.21
CA LEU A 347 2.21 22.21 13.81
C LEU A 347 2.47 22.27 12.31
N ASN A 348 2.14 21.22 11.55
CA ASN A 348 2.29 21.23 10.09
C ASN A 348 1.47 22.37 9.45
N GLU A 349 2.12 23.19 8.63
CA GLU A 349 1.51 24.37 8.00
C GLU A 349 0.30 24.03 7.14
N TRP A 350 0.34 22.89 6.45
CA TRP A 350 -0.74 22.43 5.57
C TRP A 350 -1.84 21.66 6.30
N ARG A 351 -1.71 21.52 7.63
CA ARG A 351 -2.70 20.88 8.52
C ARG A 351 -3.16 19.54 7.97
N ARG A 352 -2.41 18.48 8.23
CA ARG A 352 -2.63 17.18 7.60
C ARG A 352 -3.70 16.34 8.29
N LEU A 353 -4.84 16.07 7.64
CA LEU A 353 -5.86 15.16 8.18
C LEU A 353 -5.36 13.71 8.17
N ASP A 354 -4.63 13.34 7.12
CA ASP A 354 -4.15 11.97 6.91
C ASP A 354 -3.21 11.48 8.01
N ALA A 355 -2.43 12.37 8.64
CA ALA A 355 -1.61 12.05 9.82
C ALA A 355 -2.43 11.51 11.01
N TRP A 356 -3.67 12.01 11.19
CA TRP A 356 -4.56 11.58 12.27
C TRP A 356 -5.19 10.20 12.03
N LEU A 357 -5.27 9.81 10.75
CA LEU A 357 -6.05 8.68 10.28
C LEU A 357 -5.21 7.65 9.53
N TYR A 358 -3.88 7.76 9.63
CA TYR A 358 -2.96 7.10 8.72
C TYR A 358 -3.15 5.58 8.65
N GLY A 359 -3.51 5.08 7.47
CA GLY A 359 -3.92 3.69 7.25
C GLY A 359 -2.92 2.85 6.46
N ARG A 360 -2.21 3.49 5.53
CA ARG A 360 -1.37 2.85 4.51
C ARG A 360 -0.44 1.74 5.03
N TYR A 361 0.21 1.94 6.18
CA TYR A 361 1.13 0.95 6.76
C TYR A 361 0.45 -0.21 7.49
N ALA A 362 -0.77 0.00 7.99
CA ALA A 362 -1.52 -1.03 8.70
C ALA A 362 -2.36 -1.90 7.76
N ASP A 363 -2.86 -1.32 6.67
CA ASP A 363 -3.84 -1.95 5.79
C ASP A 363 -3.45 -3.33 5.22
N PRO A 364 -2.20 -3.58 4.76
CA PRO A 364 -1.78 -4.92 4.33
C PRO A 364 -1.92 -5.99 5.42
N PHE A 365 -1.74 -5.61 6.67
CA PHE A 365 -1.74 -6.51 7.80
C PHE A 365 -3.16 -6.69 8.35
N THR A 366 -3.92 -5.61 8.47
CA THR A 366 -5.31 -5.66 8.93
C THR A 366 -6.23 -6.33 7.93
N ALA A 367 -5.92 -6.32 6.62
CA ALA A 367 -6.67 -7.08 5.61
C ALA A 367 -6.75 -8.58 5.92
N VAL A 368 -5.69 -9.16 6.51
CA VAL A 368 -5.72 -10.56 6.99
C VAL A 368 -6.73 -10.72 8.14
N VAL A 369 -6.81 -9.75 9.04
CA VAL A 369 -7.76 -9.73 10.15
C VAL A 369 -9.20 -9.57 9.63
N VAL A 370 -9.43 -8.70 8.64
CA VAL A 370 -10.73 -8.55 7.98
C VAL A 370 -11.16 -9.87 7.32
N ALA A 371 -10.25 -10.55 6.61
CA ALA A 371 -10.53 -11.85 6.00
C ALA A 371 -10.93 -12.90 7.04
N ILE A 372 -10.29 -12.91 8.21
CA ILE A 372 -10.67 -13.76 9.34
C ILE A 372 -12.08 -13.39 9.86
N GLY A 373 -12.38 -12.10 9.99
CA GLY A 373 -13.70 -11.61 10.40
C GLY A 373 -14.82 -12.09 9.47
N LEU A 374 -14.62 -11.96 8.15
CA LEU A 374 -15.55 -12.48 7.15
C LEU A 374 -15.68 -14.01 7.22
N ALA A 375 -14.57 -14.74 7.41
CA ALA A 375 -14.59 -16.19 7.57
C ALA A 375 -15.43 -16.62 8.80
N VAL A 376 -15.34 -15.88 9.91
CA VAL A 376 -16.15 -16.10 11.12
C VAL A 376 -17.65 -15.89 10.83
N ILE A 377 -18.02 -14.86 10.05
CA ILE A 377 -19.40 -14.65 9.63
C ILE A 377 -19.90 -15.80 8.76
N VAL A 378 -19.12 -16.20 7.75
CA VAL A 378 -19.47 -17.31 6.83
C VAL A 378 -19.70 -18.62 7.58
N ARG A 379 -18.97 -18.86 8.67
CA ARG A 379 -19.14 -20.03 9.54
C ARG A 379 -20.31 -19.95 10.52
N GLY A 380 -21.04 -18.84 10.54
CA GLY A 380 -22.11 -18.60 11.49
C GLY A 380 -21.57 -18.01 12.80
N ALA A 381 -21.18 -16.73 12.75
CA ALA A 381 -20.68 -16.00 13.91
C ALA A 381 -21.62 -16.14 15.12
N SER A 382 -21.02 -16.44 16.28
CA SER A 382 -21.78 -16.49 17.52
C SER A 382 -22.26 -15.10 17.92
N TRP A 383 -23.43 -15.03 18.56
CA TRP A 383 -23.98 -13.75 19.04
C TRP A 383 -23.03 -13.03 19.99
N LYS A 384 -22.31 -13.76 20.85
CA LYS A 384 -21.33 -13.21 21.79
C LYS A 384 -20.20 -12.47 21.05
N VAL A 385 -19.63 -13.08 20.01
CA VAL A 385 -18.57 -12.45 19.21
C VAL A 385 -19.10 -11.18 18.54
N LEU A 386 -20.28 -11.24 17.92
CA LEU A 386 -20.89 -10.07 17.26
C LEU A 386 -21.14 -8.92 18.24
N VAL A 387 -21.72 -9.19 19.41
CA VAL A 387 -21.97 -8.18 20.45
C VAL A 387 -20.66 -7.62 20.99
N SER A 388 -19.67 -8.47 21.28
CA SER A 388 -18.35 -7.99 21.72
C SER A 388 -17.69 -7.09 20.68
N SER A 389 -17.81 -7.41 19.39
CA SER A 389 -17.31 -6.57 18.31
C SER A 389 -18.03 -5.23 18.24
N ALA A 390 -19.36 -5.23 18.38
CA ALA A 390 -20.15 -4.00 18.40
C ALA A 390 -19.84 -3.11 19.61
N VAL A 391 -19.67 -3.69 20.80
CA VAL A 391 -19.28 -2.93 22.01
C VAL A 391 -17.88 -2.35 21.87
N ALA A 392 -16.92 -3.14 21.37
CA ALA A 392 -15.55 -2.66 21.15
C ALA A 392 -15.52 -1.53 20.10
N ALA A 393 -16.23 -1.70 18.98
CA ALA A 393 -16.35 -0.67 17.95
C ALA A 393 -17.00 0.59 18.52
N ALA A 394 -18.14 0.47 19.22
CA ALA A 394 -18.82 1.61 19.82
C ALA A 394 -17.93 2.40 20.81
N GLY A 395 -17.09 1.70 21.58
CA GLY A 395 -16.10 2.34 22.45
C GLY A 395 -15.10 3.20 21.68
N VAL A 396 -14.52 2.67 20.60
CA VAL A 396 -13.60 3.43 19.73
C VAL A 396 -14.32 4.61 19.06
N LEU A 397 -15.51 4.38 18.50
CA LEU A 397 -16.30 5.44 17.86
C LEU A 397 -16.60 6.58 18.84
N ALA A 398 -16.99 6.26 20.07
CA ALA A 398 -17.27 7.27 21.10
C ALA A 398 -16.02 8.09 21.45
N VAL A 399 -14.87 7.46 21.63
CA VAL A 399 -13.59 8.15 21.89
C VAL A 399 -13.24 9.07 20.73
N VAL A 400 -13.30 8.57 19.48
CA VAL A 400 -12.95 9.38 18.31
C VAL A 400 -13.91 10.55 18.12
N LEU A 401 -15.22 10.34 18.16
CA LEU A 401 -16.20 11.40 17.94
C LEU A 401 -16.13 12.51 19.00
N VAL A 402 -15.77 12.17 20.25
CA VAL A 402 -15.73 13.14 21.36
C VAL A 402 -14.36 13.77 21.55
N LYS A 403 -13.25 13.06 21.26
CA LYS A 403 -11.89 13.52 21.59
C LYS A 403 -11.02 13.82 20.37
N VAL A 404 -11.09 13.00 19.33
CA VAL A 404 -10.19 13.11 18.17
C VAL A 404 -10.80 14.02 17.12
N ALA A 405 -12.04 13.74 16.73
CA ALA A 405 -12.74 14.45 15.65
C ALA A 405 -12.81 15.97 15.86
N PRO A 406 -13.02 16.52 17.08
CA PRO A 406 -13.03 17.97 17.27
C PRO A 406 -11.67 18.64 17.03
N LEU A 407 -10.57 17.90 17.12
CA LEU A 407 -9.22 18.43 17.01
C LEU A 407 -8.62 18.25 15.61
N ALA A 408 -9.04 17.20 14.90
CA ALA A 408 -8.50 16.86 13.59
C ALA A 408 -8.98 17.82 12.49
N PRO A 409 -8.08 18.37 11.66
CA PRO A 409 -8.43 19.37 10.64
C PRO A 409 -9.04 18.69 9.41
N THR A 410 -10.36 18.52 9.36
CA THR A 410 -11.03 17.86 8.21
C THR A 410 -11.00 18.67 6.91
N TRP A 411 -10.70 19.96 6.99
CA TRP A 411 -10.39 20.86 5.87
C TRP A 411 -8.91 20.82 5.43
N GLY A 412 -8.12 20.02 6.13
CA GLY A 412 -6.68 19.94 5.98
C GLY A 412 -6.20 19.22 4.71
N PHE A 413 -4.88 19.22 4.49
CA PHE A 413 -4.28 18.46 3.39
C PHE A 413 -4.53 16.96 3.54
N ILE A 414 -4.88 16.32 2.42
CA ILE A 414 -5.25 14.91 2.34
C ILE A 414 -4.56 14.25 1.16
N THR A 415 -3.93 13.13 1.45
CA THR A 415 -3.43 12.20 0.45
C THR A 415 -4.30 10.94 0.43
N PRO A 416 -5.09 10.69 -0.63
CA PRO A 416 -5.96 9.51 -0.72
C PRO A 416 -5.22 8.18 -0.53
N ALA A 417 -3.96 8.08 -0.99
CA ALA A 417 -3.13 6.89 -0.80
C ALA A 417 -2.78 6.61 0.68
N HIS A 418 -2.80 7.61 1.56
CA HIS A 418 -2.49 7.44 2.99
C HIS A 418 -3.69 6.94 3.81
N ILE A 419 -4.90 7.34 3.41
CA ILE A 419 -6.16 7.03 4.10
C ILE A 419 -7.25 6.50 3.16
N PRO A 420 -6.93 5.54 2.27
CA PRO A 420 -7.85 5.10 1.20
C PRO A 420 -9.17 4.53 1.72
N GLY A 421 -9.15 3.90 2.90
CA GLY A 421 -10.31 3.30 3.55
C GLY A 421 -11.44 4.26 3.93
N VAL A 422 -11.16 5.56 4.07
CA VAL A 422 -12.16 6.58 4.44
C VAL A 422 -12.46 7.57 3.30
N MET A 423 -11.78 7.43 2.17
CA MET A 423 -12.07 8.19 0.95
C MET A 423 -13.45 7.95 0.33
N PRO A 424 -14.23 6.88 0.61
CA PRO A 424 -15.63 6.83 0.14
C PRO A 424 -16.52 7.97 0.66
N TRP A 425 -16.06 8.68 1.69
CA TRP A 425 -16.74 9.81 2.32
C TRP A 425 -16.05 11.16 2.06
N TRP A 426 -15.16 11.23 1.06
CA TRP A 426 -14.37 12.43 0.77
C TRP A 426 -15.24 13.68 0.53
N TRP A 427 -16.40 13.51 -0.11
CA TRP A 427 -17.37 14.57 -0.42
C TRP A 427 -18.03 15.23 0.81
N LEU A 428 -17.78 14.70 2.02
CA LEU A 428 -18.21 15.28 3.28
C LEU A 428 -17.18 16.20 3.92
N LEU A 429 -15.96 16.22 3.39
CA LEU A 429 -14.89 17.07 3.87
C LEU A 429 -15.16 18.52 3.44
N PRO A 430 -15.00 19.50 4.33
CA PRO A 430 -15.22 20.90 4.00
C PRO A 430 -14.04 21.47 3.21
N ASP A 431 -14.34 22.37 2.28
CA ASP A 431 -13.32 23.11 1.52
C ASP A 431 -12.70 24.26 2.35
N GLU A 432 -13.46 24.80 3.30
CA GLU A 432 -13.07 25.97 4.09
C GLU A 432 -12.63 25.61 5.51
N PRO A 433 -11.58 26.27 6.04
CA PRO A 433 -11.15 26.09 7.42
C PRO A 433 -12.22 26.46 8.45
N PHE A 434 -12.29 25.68 9.53
CA PHE A 434 -13.10 25.99 10.72
C PHE A 434 -12.30 25.80 12.01
N ALA A 435 -12.75 26.46 13.09
CA ALA A 435 -12.06 26.43 14.37
C ALA A 435 -12.07 25.04 15.02
N PRO A 436 -10.92 24.55 15.56
CA PRO A 436 -10.88 23.32 16.34
C PRO A 436 -11.83 23.37 17.55
N GLY A 437 -12.35 22.21 17.95
CA GLY A 437 -13.31 22.03 19.04
C GLY A 437 -14.75 21.75 18.58
N LEU A 438 -15.02 21.79 17.28
CA LEU A 438 -16.35 21.51 16.74
C LEU A 438 -16.70 20.02 16.84
N LEU A 439 -17.64 19.68 17.74
CA LEU A 439 -18.17 18.31 17.83
C LEU A 439 -18.91 17.92 16.54
N PRO A 440 -18.66 16.74 15.95
CA PRO A 440 -19.37 16.27 14.75
C PRO A 440 -20.90 16.25 14.94
N SER A 441 -21.63 16.80 13.99
CA SER A 441 -23.09 16.65 13.88
C SER A 441 -23.47 16.27 12.45
N PHE A 442 -24.74 15.99 12.16
CA PHE A 442 -25.17 15.67 10.80
C PHE A 442 -25.17 16.88 9.85
N THR A 443 -25.11 18.09 10.39
CA THR A 443 -25.37 19.32 9.63
C THR A 443 -24.21 20.31 9.65
N ASN A 444 -23.15 20.05 10.42
CA ASN A 444 -21.99 20.94 10.49
C ASN A 444 -20.83 20.49 9.60
N GLU A 445 -19.78 21.31 9.58
CA GLU A 445 -18.58 21.16 8.78
C GLU A 445 -17.77 19.91 9.17
N ASN A 446 -17.92 19.43 10.42
CA ASN A 446 -17.21 18.26 10.92
C ASN A 446 -18.00 16.93 10.81
N ARG A 447 -19.06 16.90 9.97
CA ARG A 447 -19.97 15.75 9.79
C ARG A 447 -19.32 14.47 9.26
N PHE A 448 -18.16 14.58 8.58
CA PHE A 448 -17.41 13.46 8.01
C PHE A 448 -17.27 12.29 9.00
N TRP A 449 -16.81 12.56 10.21
CA TRP A 449 -16.58 11.54 11.23
C TRP A 449 -17.84 10.76 11.61
N LEU A 450 -18.94 11.47 11.81
CA LEU A 450 -20.20 10.89 12.24
C LEU A 450 -20.79 10.01 11.14
N VAL A 451 -20.86 10.52 9.90
CA VAL A 451 -21.44 9.80 8.76
C VAL A 451 -20.58 8.59 8.38
N ALA A 452 -19.26 8.73 8.34
CA ALA A 452 -18.37 7.60 8.09
C ALA A 452 -18.48 6.51 9.17
N SER A 453 -18.64 6.90 10.44
CA SER A 453 -18.86 5.97 11.57
C SER A 453 -20.18 5.19 11.46
N LEU A 454 -21.23 5.75 10.85
CA LEU A 454 -22.49 5.03 10.65
C LEU A 454 -22.31 3.77 9.78
N SER A 455 -21.34 3.77 8.87
CA SER A 455 -21.03 2.59 8.04
C SER A 455 -20.58 1.39 8.88
N VAL A 456 -19.89 1.62 9.99
CA VAL A 456 -19.47 0.60 10.96
C VAL A 456 -20.69 0.02 11.67
N VAL A 457 -21.60 0.88 12.14
CA VAL A 457 -22.83 0.48 12.81
C VAL A 457 -23.72 -0.34 11.88
N VAL A 458 -23.90 0.13 10.63
CA VAL A 458 -24.66 -0.58 9.60
C VAL A 458 -24.01 -1.93 9.26
N GLY A 459 -22.70 -1.97 9.04
CA GLY A 459 -21.97 -3.20 8.71
C GLY A 459 -22.09 -4.27 9.80
N LEU A 460 -21.91 -3.89 11.07
CA LEU A 460 -22.08 -4.79 12.21
C LEU A 460 -23.55 -5.21 12.42
N GLY A 461 -24.50 -4.29 12.22
CA GLY A 461 -25.93 -4.59 12.25
C GLY A 461 -26.33 -5.60 11.19
N LEU A 462 -25.86 -5.44 9.95
CA LEU A 462 -26.05 -6.38 8.86
C LEU A 462 -25.43 -7.74 9.18
N ALA A 463 -24.22 -7.77 9.75
CA ALA A 463 -23.59 -9.01 10.18
C ALA A 463 -24.43 -9.75 11.24
N MET A 464 -25.05 -9.02 12.18
CA MET A 464 -25.95 -9.59 13.19
C MET A 464 -27.25 -10.15 12.59
N VAL A 465 -27.91 -9.38 11.72
CA VAL A 465 -29.19 -9.75 11.09
C VAL A 465 -28.99 -10.92 10.11
N LEU A 466 -27.92 -10.87 9.31
CA LEU A 466 -27.66 -11.83 8.23
C LEU A 466 -26.71 -12.96 8.63
N ARG A 467 -26.35 -13.12 9.92
CA ARG A 467 -25.45 -14.21 10.39
C ARG A 467 -25.89 -15.63 10.02
N ARG A 468 -27.19 -15.84 9.73
CA ARG A 468 -27.76 -17.12 9.28
C ARG A 468 -27.86 -17.23 7.75
N ARG A 469 -27.58 -16.14 7.01
CA ARG A 469 -27.59 -16.04 5.55
C ARG A 469 -26.26 -15.46 5.06
N PRO A 470 -25.13 -16.17 5.30
CA PRO A 470 -23.81 -15.64 5.04
C PRO A 470 -23.57 -15.26 3.57
N LEU A 471 -24.20 -15.97 2.63
CA LEU A 471 -24.11 -15.63 1.20
C LEU A 471 -24.72 -14.25 0.90
N ALA A 472 -25.88 -13.93 1.49
CA ALA A 472 -26.51 -12.62 1.32
C ALA A 472 -25.67 -11.51 1.95
N PHE A 473 -25.09 -11.75 3.13
CA PHE A 473 -24.15 -10.83 3.74
C PHE A 473 -22.94 -10.57 2.84
N MET A 474 -22.31 -11.63 2.31
CA MET A 474 -21.16 -11.51 1.43
C MET A 474 -21.49 -10.75 0.14
N ALA A 475 -22.66 -10.97 -0.46
CA ALA A 475 -23.09 -10.23 -1.64
C ALA A 475 -23.26 -8.72 -1.36
N ILE A 476 -23.95 -8.37 -0.26
CA ILE A 476 -24.13 -6.96 0.15
C ILE A 476 -22.78 -6.31 0.47
N PHE A 477 -21.91 -7.00 1.22
CA PHE A 477 -20.60 -6.50 1.57
C PHE A 477 -19.70 -6.33 0.33
N ALA A 478 -19.76 -7.24 -0.63
CA ALA A 478 -19.04 -7.11 -1.90
C ALA A 478 -19.49 -5.87 -2.69
N VAL A 479 -20.82 -5.65 -2.80
CA VAL A 479 -21.37 -4.46 -3.45
C VAL A 479 -20.93 -3.19 -2.72
N ALA A 480 -20.98 -3.18 -1.39
CA ALA A 480 -20.53 -2.04 -0.59
C ALA A 480 -19.04 -1.75 -0.78
N ALA A 481 -18.18 -2.78 -0.78
CA ALA A 481 -16.75 -2.64 -0.99
C ALA A 481 -16.41 -2.08 -2.37
N VAL A 482 -17.00 -2.64 -3.44
CA VAL A 482 -16.81 -2.17 -4.82
C VAL A 482 -17.31 -0.73 -4.97
N THR A 483 -18.52 -0.44 -4.48
CA THR A 483 -19.10 0.91 -4.56
C THR A 483 -18.23 1.92 -3.82
N ALA A 484 -17.79 1.58 -2.61
CA ALA A 484 -16.93 2.44 -1.82
C ALA A 484 -15.60 2.71 -2.53
N SER A 485 -14.98 1.70 -3.16
CA SER A 485 -13.73 1.85 -3.92
C SER A 485 -13.90 2.73 -5.14
N VAL A 486 -15.02 2.61 -5.87
CA VAL A 486 -15.32 3.46 -7.02
C VAL A 486 -15.52 4.91 -6.59
N VAL A 487 -16.28 5.17 -5.52
CA VAL A 487 -16.48 6.53 -4.99
C VAL A 487 -15.17 7.12 -4.46
N ALA A 488 -14.38 6.32 -3.75
CA ALA A 488 -13.07 6.72 -3.25
C ALA A 488 -12.08 7.05 -4.38
N ASN A 489 -12.26 6.45 -5.58
CA ASN A 489 -11.44 6.74 -6.74
C ASN A 489 -11.59 8.19 -7.22
N GLU A 490 -12.72 8.85 -7.00
CA GLU A 490 -12.89 10.26 -7.35
C GLU A 490 -11.93 11.16 -6.56
N ALA A 491 -11.74 10.89 -5.26
CA ALA A 491 -10.75 11.58 -4.45
C ALA A 491 -9.32 11.35 -4.98
N SER A 492 -9.02 10.11 -5.38
CA SER A 492 -7.73 9.75 -5.96
C SER A 492 -7.49 10.46 -7.29
N GLY A 493 -8.48 10.48 -8.18
CA GLY A 493 -8.41 11.20 -9.45
C GLY A 493 -8.26 12.71 -9.27
N GLY A 494 -8.94 13.31 -8.28
CA GLY A 494 -8.77 14.72 -7.92
C GLY A 494 -7.38 15.02 -7.36
N PHE A 495 -6.77 14.09 -6.62
CA PHE A 495 -5.38 14.20 -6.18
C PHE A 495 -4.41 14.12 -7.36
N GLN A 496 -4.54 13.12 -8.23
CA GLN A 496 -3.69 12.99 -9.41
C GLN A 496 -3.79 14.16 -10.39
N ALA A 497 -4.98 14.76 -10.53
CA ALA A 497 -5.16 15.93 -11.38
C ALA A 497 -4.43 17.17 -10.84
N ARG A 498 -4.14 17.22 -9.52
CA ARG A 498 -3.45 18.34 -8.87
C ARG A 498 -1.94 18.10 -8.72
N GLU A 499 -1.57 16.91 -8.25
CA GLU A 499 -0.19 16.57 -7.88
C GLU A 499 0.53 15.78 -8.97
N GLY A 500 -0.22 15.17 -9.89
CA GLY A 500 0.33 14.47 -11.03
C GLY A 500 0.41 15.35 -12.26
N GLY A 501 0.97 14.78 -13.31
CA GLY A 501 1.05 15.39 -14.64
C GLY A 501 2.46 15.32 -15.19
N GLN A 502 2.57 15.63 -16.48
CA GLN A 502 3.86 15.93 -17.08
C GLN A 502 4.13 17.43 -16.87
N PRO A 503 5.29 17.82 -16.28
CA PRO A 503 5.65 19.22 -16.11
C PRO A 503 5.62 19.98 -17.44
N GLY A 504 5.16 21.23 -17.43
CA GLY A 504 5.07 22.08 -18.62
C GLY A 504 6.44 22.32 -19.29
N MET A 505 7.51 22.27 -18.51
CA MET A 505 8.90 22.36 -18.92
C MET A 505 9.28 21.25 -19.90
N VAL A 506 8.69 20.06 -19.78
CA VAL A 506 8.96 18.96 -20.71
C VAL A 506 8.36 19.25 -22.09
N GLN A 507 7.16 19.87 -22.13
CA GLN A 507 6.56 20.33 -23.39
C GLN A 507 7.33 21.51 -23.98
N THR A 508 7.84 22.40 -23.13
CA THR A 508 8.71 23.52 -23.53
C THR A 508 10.02 23.01 -24.12
N LEU A 509 10.60 21.95 -23.56
CA LEU A 509 11.81 21.34 -24.12
C LEU A 509 11.56 20.73 -25.50
N GLN A 510 10.41 20.10 -25.72
CA GLN A 510 10.02 19.60 -27.05
C GLN A 510 9.86 20.73 -28.07
N GLU A 511 9.43 21.93 -27.65
CA GLU A 511 9.41 23.15 -28.47
C GLU A 511 10.85 23.61 -28.81
N VAL A 512 11.73 23.64 -27.81
CA VAL A 512 13.14 23.98 -27.97
C VAL A 512 13.82 23.04 -28.97
N GLU A 513 13.64 21.73 -28.82
CA GLU A 513 14.16 20.71 -29.75
C GLU A 513 13.68 20.92 -31.19
N ARG A 514 12.41 21.31 -31.36
CA ARG A 514 11.86 21.58 -32.69
C ARG A 514 12.51 22.78 -33.36
N VAL A 515 12.82 23.83 -32.60
CA VAL A 515 13.53 25.02 -33.11
C VAL A 515 15.02 24.74 -33.30
N ALA A 516 15.62 23.94 -32.43
CA ALA A 516 17.00 23.47 -32.56
C ALA A 516 17.16 22.54 -33.78
N GLY A 517 16.12 21.83 -34.19
CA GLY A 517 16.19 20.86 -35.28
C GLY A 517 16.97 19.60 -34.93
N THR A 518 17.37 19.44 -33.66
CA THR A 518 18.09 18.28 -33.11
C THR A 518 17.54 17.99 -31.70
N PRO A 519 17.54 16.72 -31.26
CA PRO A 519 17.30 16.38 -29.86
C PRO A 519 18.30 17.10 -28.95
N ILE A 520 17.85 17.46 -27.74
CA ILE A 520 18.74 17.95 -26.69
C ILE A 520 19.03 16.77 -25.78
N ASP A 521 20.29 16.34 -25.74
CA ASP A 521 20.69 15.13 -25.04
C ASP A 521 20.99 15.37 -23.55
N GLU A 522 21.27 16.61 -23.15
CA GLU A 522 21.75 16.98 -21.81
C GLU A 522 21.01 18.24 -21.30
N VAL A 523 20.63 18.23 -20.03
CA VAL A 523 20.03 19.37 -19.32
C VAL A 523 20.57 19.40 -17.90
N ASP A 524 21.15 20.53 -17.50
CA ASP A 524 21.66 20.71 -16.14
C ASP A 524 20.55 21.19 -15.19
N PHE A 525 20.62 20.80 -13.92
CA PHE A 525 19.77 21.26 -12.84
C PHE A 525 20.61 21.96 -11.78
N ASP A 526 20.39 23.26 -11.60
CA ASP A 526 21.06 24.07 -10.59
C ASP A 526 20.57 23.69 -9.18
N ARG A 527 21.45 23.04 -8.42
CA ARG A 527 21.15 22.59 -7.05
C ARG A 527 21.24 23.69 -6.00
N GLU A 528 21.90 24.81 -6.30
CA GLU A 528 21.99 25.95 -5.40
C GLU A 528 20.73 26.81 -5.45
N CYS A 529 19.95 26.69 -6.53
CA CYS A 529 18.59 27.20 -6.59
C CYS A 529 17.69 26.51 -5.54
N ARG A 530 17.43 27.23 -4.46
CA ARG A 530 16.48 26.82 -3.41
C ARG A 530 15.21 27.64 -3.44
N VAL A 531 14.19 27.09 -4.08
CA VAL A 531 12.82 27.57 -3.93
C VAL A 531 12.26 27.17 -2.55
N PRO A 532 11.36 27.96 -1.95
CA PRO A 532 10.81 27.67 -0.63
C PRO A 532 10.17 26.28 -0.53
N GLY A 533 10.34 25.63 0.63
CA GLY A 533 9.73 24.34 0.94
C GLY A 533 10.38 23.17 0.18
N ASN A 534 9.54 22.25 -0.32
CA ASN A 534 9.97 21.01 -0.96
C ASN A 534 9.95 21.07 -2.51
N LEU A 535 9.74 22.27 -3.07
CA LEU A 535 9.53 22.45 -4.50
C LEU A 535 10.78 22.13 -5.35
N SER A 536 11.98 22.44 -4.86
CA SER A 536 13.24 22.12 -5.59
C SER A 536 13.49 20.60 -5.66
N PRO A 537 13.45 19.85 -4.54
CA PRO A 537 13.49 18.38 -4.58
C PRO A 537 12.42 17.75 -5.47
N GLU A 538 11.21 18.29 -5.44
CA GLU A 538 10.10 17.84 -6.28
C GLU A 538 10.37 18.07 -7.77
N ALA A 539 10.87 19.26 -8.13
CA ALA A 539 11.28 19.60 -9.49
C ALA A 539 12.36 18.65 -10.00
N GLN A 540 13.43 18.44 -9.21
CA GLN A 540 14.54 17.54 -9.54
C GLN A 540 14.03 16.12 -9.85
N ASN A 541 13.22 15.56 -8.96
CA ASN A 541 12.73 14.20 -9.12
C ASN A 541 11.79 14.06 -10.33
N LEU A 542 10.82 14.96 -10.50
CA LEU A 542 9.87 14.87 -11.59
C LEU A 542 10.52 15.13 -12.95
N LEU A 543 11.37 16.16 -13.05
CA LEU A 543 12.07 16.47 -14.29
C LEU A 543 13.07 15.36 -14.65
N GLY A 544 13.89 14.89 -13.71
CA GLY A 544 14.80 13.76 -13.97
C GLY A 544 14.07 12.51 -14.46
N PHE A 545 12.87 12.23 -13.96
CA PHE A 545 12.05 11.14 -14.50
C PHE A 545 11.50 11.42 -15.90
N TRP A 546 10.89 12.58 -16.11
CA TRP A 546 10.23 12.89 -17.38
C TRP A 546 11.18 13.21 -18.54
N LEU A 547 12.41 13.65 -18.23
CA LEU A 547 13.42 13.96 -19.22
C LEU A 547 14.17 12.71 -19.70
N SER A 548 14.09 11.59 -18.97
CA SER A 548 14.59 10.28 -19.40
C SER A 548 14.19 9.95 -20.84
N PRO A 549 15.12 9.48 -21.70
CA PRO A 549 16.48 9.03 -21.38
C PRO A 549 17.57 10.12 -21.46
N ARG A 550 17.22 11.41 -21.52
CA ARG A 550 18.21 12.50 -21.54
C ARG A 550 19.09 12.45 -20.29
N ASP A 551 20.31 12.95 -20.43
CA ASP A 551 21.17 13.19 -19.30
C ASP A 551 20.63 14.40 -18.52
N PHE A 552 20.51 14.24 -17.21
CA PHE A 552 19.97 15.25 -16.31
C PHE A 552 20.94 15.37 -15.15
N GLU A 553 21.90 16.27 -15.31
CA GLU A 553 23.00 16.43 -14.36
C GLU A 553 22.61 17.43 -13.28
N VAL A 554 22.81 17.06 -12.01
CA VAL A 554 22.57 17.96 -10.88
C VAL A 554 23.88 18.66 -10.56
N VAL A 555 23.94 19.95 -10.88
CA VAL A 555 25.16 20.78 -10.86
C VAL A 555 25.15 21.68 -9.62
N TRP A 556 26.31 21.82 -8.97
CA TRP A 556 26.54 22.82 -7.91
C TRP A 556 27.37 23.99 -8.46
N PRO A 557 26.76 25.12 -8.86
CA PRO A 557 27.45 26.20 -9.56
C PRO A 557 28.62 26.83 -8.79
N SER A 558 28.65 26.73 -7.45
CA SER A 558 29.79 27.16 -6.64
C SER A 558 31.02 26.25 -6.73
N LYS A 559 30.88 25.05 -7.31
CA LYS A 559 31.93 24.02 -7.38
C LYS A 559 32.34 23.66 -8.79
N GLU A 560 31.43 23.77 -9.74
CA GLU A 560 31.57 23.30 -11.11
C GLU A 560 30.73 24.16 -12.06
N ASP A 561 31.18 24.26 -13.31
CA ASP A 561 30.48 25.00 -14.36
C ASP A 561 29.40 24.12 -15.00
N PHE A 562 28.33 24.75 -15.48
CA PHE A 562 27.33 24.07 -16.32
C PHE A 562 27.96 23.58 -17.63
N THR A 563 27.63 22.35 -18.03
CA THR A 563 28.09 21.71 -19.27
C THR A 563 27.02 21.75 -20.36
N ALA A 564 25.75 21.80 -19.98
CA ALA A 564 24.63 21.83 -20.92
C ALA A 564 24.30 23.26 -21.41
N ASP A 565 23.81 23.37 -22.65
CA ASP A 565 23.25 24.62 -23.18
C ASP A 565 21.96 25.04 -22.43
N LEU A 566 21.26 24.08 -21.82
CA LEU A 566 20.01 24.28 -21.10
C LEU A 566 20.18 23.99 -19.62
N VAL A 567 19.73 24.92 -18.79
CA VAL A 567 19.82 24.83 -17.33
C VAL A 567 18.44 25.04 -16.72
N VAL A 568 18.04 24.15 -15.81
CA VAL A 568 16.89 24.34 -14.94
C VAL A 568 17.38 25.01 -13.65
N SER A 569 16.98 26.25 -13.42
CA SER A 569 17.30 27.00 -12.21
C SER A 569 16.08 27.77 -11.72
N CYS A 570 16.24 28.66 -10.74
CA CYS A 570 15.18 29.41 -10.11
C CYS A 570 14.49 30.33 -11.12
N GLN A 571 13.21 30.64 -10.90
CA GLN A 571 12.52 31.67 -11.70
C GLN A 571 13.19 33.04 -11.58
N GLU A 572 13.68 33.35 -10.39
CA GLU A 572 14.57 34.47 -10.11
C GLU A 572 15.97 33.89 -9.92
N TRP A 573 16.79 33.95 -10.98
CA TRP A 573 18.16 33.42 -10.98
C TRP A 573 19.15 34.58 -11.13
N PRO A 574 19.67 35.15 -10.03
CA PRO A 574 20.56 36.32 -10.06
C PRO A 574 21.81 36.11 -10.92
N GLU A 575 22.33 34.88 -10.95
CA GLU A 575 23.51 34.49 -11.70
C GLU A 575 23.24 34.44 -13.22
N ALA A 576 21.98 34.38 -13.65
CA ALA A 576 21.61 34.32 -15.06
C ALA A 576 22.19 35.49 -15.87
N GLU A 577 22.17 36.71 -15.32
CA GLU A 577 22.72 37.89 -16.00
C GLU A 577 24.23 37.77 -16.19
N ALA A 578 24.95 37.32 -15.14
CA ALA A 578 26.39 37.13 -15.18
C ALA A 578 26.81 36.04 -16.17
N LEU A 579 25.97 35.01 -16.32
CA LEU A 579 26.15 33.91 -17.27
C LEU A 579 25.63 34.23 -18.68
N GLY A 580 24.97 35.38 -18.88
CA GLY A 580 24.28 35.70 -20.14
C GLY A 580 23.12 34.74 -20.47
N ALA A 581 22.62 34.02 -19.48
CA ALA A 581 21.52 33.07 -19.64
C ALA A 581 20.19 33.81 -19.87
N ARG A 582 19.30 33.21 -20.67
CA ARG A 582 17.97 33.78 -20.95
C ARG A 582 16.88 32.76 -20.68
N ALA A 583 15.81 33.18 -20.00
CA ALA A 583 14.71 32.28 -19.67
C ALA A 583 13.85 31.95 -20.90
N VAL A 584 13.53 30.67 -21.05
CA VAL A 584 12.67 30.12 -22.10
C VAL A 584 11.19 30.27 -21.72
N ARG A 585 10.39 30.88 -22.58
CA ARG A 585 8.95 31.09 -22.34
C ARG A 585 8.22 29.77 -22.16
N GLY A 586 7.35 29.69 -21.16
CA GLY A 586 6.55 28.50 -20.86
C GLY A 586 7.26 27.43 -20.03
N GLY A 587 8.59 27.51 -19.87
CA GLY A 587 9.37 26.53 -19.13
C GLY A 587 9.36 26.75 -17.62
N ARG A 588 8.21 26.99 -16.98
CA ARG A 588 8.08 27.20 -15.53
C ARG A 588 7.32 26.07 -14.87
N ASP A 589 7.93 25.41 -13.89
CA ASP A 589 7.27 24.44 -13.03
C ASP A 589 7.96 24.42 -11.65
N TYR A 590 7.19 24.15 -10.59
CA TYR A 590 7.71 23.96 -9.22
C TYR A 590 8.65 25.08 -8.73
N GLY A 591 8.39 26.33 -9.11
CA GLY A 591 9.25 27.47 -8.77
C GLY A 591 10.57 27.56 -9.57
N SER A 592 10.84 26.58 -10.42
CA SER A 592 11.98 26.56 -11.35
C SER A 592 11.58 27.07 -12.74
N GLN A 593 12.60 27.36 -13.55
CA GLN A 593 12.52 27.93 -14.88
C GLN A 593 13.61 27.28 -15.75
N LEU A 594 13.27 26.98 -17.01
CA LEU A 594 14.24 26.58 -18.02
C LEU A 594 14.95 27.82 -18.57
N TRP A 595 16.27 27.80 -18.54
CA TRP A 595 17.18 28.82 -19.05
C TRP A 595 18.04 28.24 -20.16
N VAL A 596 18.47 29.09 -21.09
CA VAL A 596 19.45 28.73 -22.13
C VAL A 596 20.69 29.61 -21.97
N LEU A 597 21.87 29.00 -21.91
CA LEU A 597 23.16 29.69 -21.84
C LEU A 597 23.53 30.31 -23.20
N PRO A 598 24.45 31.30 -23.24
CA PRO A 598 24.87 31.93 -24.49
C PRO A 598 25.42 30.92 -25.51
N GLY A 599 24.93 30.99 -26.74
CA GLY A 599 25.39 30.10 -27.82
C GLY A 599 24.45 30.07 -29.01
N GLU A 600 24.71 29.16 -29.95
CA GLU A 600 23.90 29.01 -31.17
C GLU A 600 22.44 28.63 -30.85
N LEU A 601 22.22 27.84 -29.80
CA LEU A 601 20.87 27.49 -29.37
C LEU A 601 20.10 28.73 -28.89
N GLN A 602 20.69 29.55 -28.02
CA GLN A 602 20.07 30.79 -27.53
C GLN A 602 19.69 31.72 -28.70
N ASP A 603 20.59 31.92 -29.67
CA ASP A 603 20.33 32.74 -30.85
C ASP A 603 19.14 32.24 -31.69
N ARG A 604 19.02 30.91 -31.85
CA ARG A 604 17.91 30.30 -32.58
C ARG A 604 16.59 30.47 -31.84
N LEU A 605 16.59 30.25 -30.53
CA LEU A 605 15.41 30.44 -29.68
C LEU A 605 14.95 31.89 -29.65
N ASP A 606 15.89 32.86 -29.65
CA ASP A 606 15.55 34.28 -29.70
C ASP A 606 14.89 34.65 -31.02
N ARG A 607 15.45 34.20 -32.16
CA ARG A 607 14.84 34.40 -33.49
C ARG A 607 13.45 33.77 -33.61
N ALA A 608 13.21 32.67 -32.92
CA ALA A 608 11.91 32.02 -32.84
C ALA A 608 10.93 32.70 -31.87
N GLY A 609 11.38 33.72 -31.10
CA GLY A 609 10.56 34.42 -30.13
C GLY A 609 10.24 33.59 -28.88
N LEU A 610 11.04 32.57 -28.59
CA LEU A 610 10.86 31.68 -27.44
C LEU A 610 11.55 32.17 -26.17
N LEU A 611 12.37 33.22 -26.24
CA LEU A 611 13.05 33.78 -25.07
C LEU A 611 12.30 34.97 -24.48
N THR A 612 12.37 35.10 -23.16
CA THR A 612 11.97 36.32 -22.48
C THR A 612 12.88 37.48 -22.88
N ALA A 613 12.35 38.71 -22.81
CA ALA A 613 13.18 39.89 -23.03
C ALA A 613 14.26 39.94 -21.94
N PRO A 614 15.46 40.48 -22.23
CA PRO A 614 16.46 40.71 -21.20
C PRO A 614 15.84 41.48 -20.03
N THR A 615 16.03 40.99 -18.82
CA THR A 615 15.76 41.76 -17.61
C THR A 615 16.75 42.92 -17.59
N ASN A 616 16.24 44.14 -17.80
CA ASN A 616 17.03 45.37 -17.74
C ASN A 616 17.34 45.79 -16.31
#